data_AF-G7JK85-F1
#
_entry.id   AF-G7JK85-F1
#
_cell.length_a   1.000
_cell.length_b   1.000
_cell.length_c   1.000
_cell.angle_alpha   90.00
_cell.angle_beta   90.00
_cell.angle_gamma   90.00
#
_symmetry.space_group_name_H-M   'P 1'
#
loop_
_entity.id
_entity.type
_entity.pdbx_description
1 polymer ?
#
loop_
_entity_poly.entity_id
_entity_poly.type
_entity_poly.pdbx_seq_one_letter_code
_entity_poly.pdbx_strand_id
1 'polypeptide(L)' 'MVEALGSTIGPSITKNHIKNRMKTLKNHFDEAYDLFHILSGFSWDPITRNFHAEDEVWDEFIKGQPHAARWRKMQIKAL' A
#
# COMPACT_ATOMS: atom_id res chain seq x y z
N MET A 1 7.03 -13.60 19.17
CA MET A 1 6.50 -12.82 18.03
C MET A 1 5.54 -13.63 17.15
N VAL A 2 5.91 -14.80 16.62
CA VAL A 2 4.99 -15.63 15.81
C VAL A 2 3.84 -16.21 16.65
N GLU A 3 4.11 -16.64 17.89
CA GLU A 3 3.09 -17.18 18.79
C GLU A 3 2.02 -16.16 19.20
N ALA A 4 2.41 -14.89 19.41
CA ALA A 4 1.47 -13.82 19.75
C ALA A 4 0.49 -13.53 18.59
N LEU A 5 0.95 -13.63 17.34
CA LEU A 5 0.11 -13.42 16.14
C LEU A 5 -0.76 -14.65 15.82
N GLY A 6 -0.27 -15.86 16.09
CA GLY A 6 -1.03 -17.10 15.89
C GLY A 6 -2.26 -17.21 16.79
N SER A 7 -2.19 -16.67 18.02
CA SER A 7 -3.33 -16.65 18.95
C SER A 7 -4.40 -15.63 18.57
N THR A 8 -4.07 -14.56 17.84
CA THR A 8 -5.01 -13.46 17.51
C THR A 8 -5.58 -13.53 16.09
N ILE A 9 -4.91 -14.21 15.15
CA ILE A 9 -5.28 -14.23 13.72
C ILE A 9 -5.59 -15.67 13.23
N GLY A 10 -5.40 -16.68 14.08
CA GLY A 10 -5.77 -18.06 13.85
C GLY A 10 -4.57 -18.98 13.55
N PRO A 11 -4.71 -20.29 13.80
CA PRO A 11 -3.62 -21.27 13.82
C PRO A 11 -2.91 -21.50 12.47
N SER A 12 -3.33 -20.84 11.38
CA SER A 12 -2.81 -21.04 10.03
C SER A 12 -1.74 -20.03 9.59
N ILE A 13 -1.42 -19.00 10.39
CA ILE A 13 -0.36 -18.04 10.05
C ILE A 13 1.01 -18.64 10.39
N THR A 14 1.75 -19.00 9.33
CA THR A 14 3.13 -19.46 9.44
C THR A 14 4.11 -18.30 9.42
N LYS A 15 5.35 -18.54 9.89
CA LYS A 15 6.47 -17.60 9.76
C LYS A 15 6.69 -17.16 8.30
N ASN A 16 6.45 -18.04 7.34
CA ASN A 16 6.59 -17.73 5.92
C ASN A 16 5.49 -16.79 5.42
N HIS A 17 4.25 -16.93 5.91
CA HIS A 17 3.17 -15.98 5.61
C HIS A 17 3.54 -14.56 6.08
N ILE A 18 4.07 -14.43 7.30
CA ILE A 18 4.52 -13.15 7.86
C ILE A 18 5.65 -12.57 7.00
N LYS A 19 6.69 -13.36 6.69
CA LYS A 19 7.82 -12.91 5.85
C LYS A 19 7.35 -12.43 4.47
N ASN A 20 6.51 -13.21 3.80
CA ASN A 20 5.96 -12.86 2.49
C ASN A 20 5.16 -11.57 2.57
N ARG A 21 4.34 -11.40 3.61
CA ARG A 21 3.55 -10.19 3.79
C ARG A 21 4.40 -8.96 4.05
N MET A 22 5.42 -9.05 4.91
CA MET A 22 6.36 -7.95 5.14
C MET A 22 7.08 -7.55 3.85
N LYS A 23 7.48 -8.54 3.02
CA LYS A 23 8.08 -8.27 1.71
C LYS A 23 7.13 -7.50 0.79
N THR A 24 5.86 -7.92 0.71
CA THR A 24 4.84 -7.19 -0.07
C THR A 24 4.64 -5.78 0.44
N LEU A 25 4.54 -5.58 1.77
CA LEU A 25 4.37 -4.24 2.37
C LEU A 25 5.57 -3.34 2.07
N LYS A 26 6.79 -3.86 2.17
CA LYS A 26 8.01 -3.12 1.82
C LYS A 26 8.00 -2.70 0.35
N ASN A 27 7.75 -3.64 -0.57
CA ASN A 27 7.72 -3.32 -2.00
C ASN A 27 6.66 -2.27 -2.34
N HIS A 28 5.48 -2.33 -1.70
CA HIS A 28 4.45 -1.31 -1.87
C HIS A 28 4.91 0.05 -1.33
N PHE A 29 5.54 0.08 -0.16
CA PHE A 29 6.08 1.31 0.41
C PHE A 29 7.14 1.93 -0.51
N ASP A 30 8.12 1.14 -0.95
CA ASP A 30 9.22 1.62 -1.79
C ASP A 30 8.66 2.26 -3.08
N GLU A 31 7.72 1.59 -3.76
CA GLU A 31 7.13 2.13 -4.98
C GLU A 31 6.23 3.35 -4.73
N ALA A 32 5.42 3.33 -3.67
CA ALA A 32 4.58 4.48 -3.33
C ALA A 32 5.44 5.70 -2.97
N TYR A 33 6.55 5.48 -2.28
CA TYR A 33 7.50 6.54 -1.97
C TYR A 33 8.07 7.12 -3.26
N ASP A 34 8.62 6.30 -4.15
CA ASP A 34 9.18 6.74 -5.44
C ASP A 34 8.16 7.52 -6.28
N LEU A 35 6.88 7.13 -6.24
CA LEU A 35 5.82 7.79 -6.99
C LEU A 35 5.36 9.10 -6.37
N PHE A 36 5.13 9.14 -5.06
CA PHE A 36 4.37 10.22 -4.43
C PHE A 36 5.20 11.14 -3.53
N HIS A 37 6.46 10.81 -3.20
CA HIS A 37 7.20 11.56 -2.17
C HIS A 37 7.51 13.02 -2.53
N ILE A 38 7.59 13.36 -3.82
CA ILE A 38 7.88 14.72 -4.32
C ILE A 38 6.67 15.42 -4.93
N LEU A 39 5.54 14.70 -5.10
CA LEU A 39 4.38 15.26 -5.77
C LEU A 39 3.48 15.98 -4.78
N SER A 40 3.18 17.25 -5.07
CA SER A 40 2.07 17.95 -4.42
C SER A 40 0.73 17.43 -4.96
N GLY A 41 -0.31 17.49 -4.13
CA GLY A 41 -1.68 17.11 -4.53
C GLY A 41 -2.10 15.68 -4.17
N PHE A 42 -1.17 14.85 -3.68
CA PHE A 42 -1.49 13.52 -3.13
C PHE A 42 -1.40 13.53 -1.61
N SER A 43 -2.36 12.86 -0.98
CA SER A 43 -2.39 12.62 0.47
C SER A 43 -2.65 11.15 0.75
N TRP A 44 -2.07 10.63 1.83
CA TRP A 44 -2.35 9.27 2.29
C TRP A 44 -3.46 9.29 3.34
N ASP A 45 -4.54 8.53 3.12
CA ASP A 45 -5.57 8.31 4.14
C ASP A 45 -5.24 7.03 4.93
N PRO A 46 -4.89 7.13 6.24
CA PRO A 46 -4.57 5.96 7.05
C PRO A 46 -5.79 5.08 7.39
N ILE A 47 -7.02 5.61 7.27
CA ILE A 47 -8.26 4.89 7.57
C ILE A 47 -8.62 3.98 6.40
N THR A 48 -8.77 4.56 5.21
CA THR A 48 -9.10 3.80 3.99
C THR A 48 -7.88 3.12 3.36
N ARG A 49 -6.68 3.52 3.77
CA ARG A 49 -5.36 2.98 3.37
C ARG A 49 -5.13 3.06 1.87
N ASN A 50 -5.42 4.23 1.30
CA ASN A 50 -5.24 4.58 -0.10
C ASN A 50 -4.67 6.00 -0.25
N PHE A 51 -4.35 6.38 -1.49
CA PHE A 51 -3.97 7.74 -1.83
C PHE A 51 -5.19 8.55 -2.31
N HIS A 52 -5.40 9.73 -1.72
CA HIS A 52 -6.42 10.70 -2.08
C HIS A 52 -5.81 11.90 -2.81
N ALA A 53 -6.44 12.25 -3.93
CA ALA A 53 -6.19 13.44 -4.75
C ALA A 53 -7.47 13.74 -5.54
N GLU A 54 -7.56 14.94 -6.13
CA GLU A 54 -8.64 15.27 -7.08
C GLU A 54 -8.55 14.41 -8.34
N ASP A 55 -9.68 14.21 -9.02
CA ASP A 55 -9.74 13.35 -10.21
C ASP A 55 -8.86 13.91 -11.34
N GLU A 56 -8.80 15.24 -11.51
CA GLU A 56 -7.92 15.85 -12.51
C GLU A 56 -6.43 15.59 -12.20
N VAL A 57 -6.04 15.65 -10.92
CA VAL A 57 -4.66 15.36 -10.48
C VAL A 57 -4.30 13.90 -10.76
N TRP A 58 -5.21 12.96 -10.50
CA TRP A 58 -5.00 11.55 -10.86
C TRP A 58 -4.87 11.34 -12.37
N ASP A 59 -5.73 11.97 -13.17
CA ASP A 59 -5.76 11.79 -14.62
C ASP A 59 -4.51 12.37 -15.29
N GLU A 60 -4.04 13.55 -14.84
CA GLU A 60 -2.78 14.12 -15.30
C GLU A 60 -1.58 13.27 -14.89
N PHE A 61 -1.54 12.83 -13.63
CA PHE A 61 -0.46 11.99 -13.13
C PHE A 61 -0.37 10.66 -13.89
N ILE A 62 -1.50 9.99 -14.13
CA ILE A 62 -1.54 8.71 -14.85
C ILE A 62 -1.13 8.86 -16.33
N LYS A 63 -1.39 10.02 -16.97
CA LYS A 63 -0.87 10.28 -18.32
C LYS A 63 0.66 10.28 -18.37
N GLY A 64 1.31 10.85 -17.36
CA GLY A 64 2.78 10.84 -17.23
C GLY A 64 3.35 9.54 -16.68
N GLN A 65 2.60 8.86 -15.81
CA GLN A 65 3.00 7.62 -15.12
C GLN A 65 1.88 6.56 -15.18
N PRO A 66 1.68 5.88 -16.32
CA PRO A 66 0.56 4.94 -16.49
C PRO A 66 0.56 3.79 -15.47
N HIS A 67 1.74 3.37 -15.02
CA HIS A 67 1.88 2.31 -14.02
C HIS A 67 1.27 2.70 -12.65
N ALA A 68 1.15 3.99 -12.36
CA ALA A 68 0.57 4.50 -11.13
C ALA A 68 -0.95 4.29 -11.05
N ALA A 69 -1.63 4.00 -12.17
CA ALA A 69 -3.08 3.84 -12.22
C ALA A 69 -3.63 2.81 -11.22
N ARG A 70 -2.84 1.78 -10.89
CA ARG A 70 -3.20 0.78 -9.89
C ARG A 70 -3.42 1.38 -8.50
N TRP A 71 -2.69 2.45 -8.15
CA TRP A 71 -2.72 3.07 -6.83
C TRP A 71 -4.02 3.84 -6.56
N ARG A 72 -4.73 4.29 -7.60
CA ARG A 72 -6.02 5.00 -7.47
C ARG A 72 -7.11 4.17 -6.78
N LYS A 73 -7.05 2.84 -6.91
CA LYS A 73 -8.03 1.91 -6.29
C LYS A 73 -7.39 0.97 -5.26
N MET A 74 -6.11 1.15 -4.98
CA MET A 74 -5.36 0.22 -4.14
C MET A 74 -5.64 0.49 -2.67
N GLN A 75 -6.05 -0.56 -1.95
CA GLN A 75 -6.15 -0.55 -0.49
C GLN A 75 -5.12 -1.51 0.11
N ILE A 76 -4.19 -0.97 0.91
CA ILE A 76 -3.20 -1.81 1.60
C ILE A 76 -3.89 -2.51 2.79
N LYS A 77 -4.12 -3.82 2.68
CA LYS A 77 -4.70 -4.61 3.76
C LYS A 77 -3.74 -4.70 4.97
N ALA A 78 -4.27 -4.70 6.19
CA ALA A 78 -3.49 -5.08 7.37
C ALA A 78 -3.33 -6.60 7.38
N LEU A 79 -2.34 -7.06 8.14
CA LEU A 79 -2.26 -8.47 8.58
C LEU A 79 -3.46 -8.80 9.46
#